data_AF-A0A3M1NF00-F1
#
_entry.id   AF-A0A3M1NF00-F1
#
_cell.length_a   1.000
_cell.length_b   1.000
_cell.length_c   1.000
_cell.angle_alpha   90.00
_cell.angle_beta   90.00
_cell.angle_gamma   90.00
#
_symmetry.space_group_name_H-M   'P 1'
#
loop_
_entity.id
_entity.type
_entity.pdbx_description
1 polymer ?
#
loop_
_entity_poly.entity_id
_entity_poly.type
_entity_poly.pdbx_seq_one_letter_code
_entity_poly.pdbx_strand_id
1 'polypeptide(L)' 'HPGDVPHTWADISRAKRLLGYRPSVSFRDGVQAFLEWMERELV' A
#
# COMPACT_ATOMS: atom_id res chain seq x y z
N HIS A 1 -1.08 -18.37 -8.86
CA HIS A 1 -0.09 -19.08 -9.69
C HIS A 1 0.92 -19.77 -8.77
N PRO A 2 1.67 -20.81 -9.20
CA PRO A 2 2.63 -21.53 -8.36
C PRO A 2 3.73 -20.66 -7.73
N GLY A 3 3.95 -19.44 -8.26
CA GLY A 3 4.91 -18.47 -7.72
C GLY A 3 4.30 -17.40 -6.80
N ASP A 4 2.98 -17.39 -6.59
CA ASP A 4 2.34 -16.37 -5.75
C ASP A 4 2.40 -16.79 -4.28
N VAL A 5 2.84 -15.88 -3.42
CA VAL A 5 2.71 -16.06 -1.98
C VAL A 5 1.26 -15.78 -1.60
N PRO A 6 0.53 -16.71 -0.96
CA PRO A 6 -0.90 -16.55 -0.71
C PRO A 6 -1.23 -15.32 0.14
N HIS A 7 -0.43 -15.08 1.19
CA HIS A 7 -0.60 -13.95 2.11
C HIS A 7 0.76 -13.46 2.59
N THR A 8 0.91 -12.15 2.72
CA THR A 8 2.08 -11.53 3.36
C THR A 8 1.64 -10.43 4.32
N TRP A 9 2.32 -10.34 5.46
CA TRP A 9 2.12 -9.28 6.46
C TRP A 9 3.47 -8.82 6.99
N ALA A 10 3.78 -7.54 6.82
CA ALA A 10 5.03 -6.97 7.27
C ALA A 10 4.94 -6.53 8.74
N ASP A 11 5.89 -6.98 9.57
CA ASP A 11 6.14 -6.31 10.85
C ASP A 11 6.93 -5.02 10.61
N ILE A 12 6.28 -3.89 10.90
CA ILE A 12 6.84 -2.55 10.74
C ILE A 12 7.38 -1.95 12.05
N SER A 13 7.53 -2.75 13.11
CA SER A 13 8.04 -2.32 14.43
C SER A 13 9.39 -1.61 14.34
N ARG A 14 10.33 -2.14 13.55
CA ARG A 14 11.66 -1.56 13.35
C ARG A 14 11.60 -0.20 12.64
N ALA A 15 10.79 -0.09 11.59
CA ALA A 15 10.63 1.16 10.84
C ALA A 15 9.96 2.25 11.70
N LYS A 16 8.95 1.88 12.49
CA LYS A 16 8.33 2.76 13.50
C LYS A 16 9.37 3.32 14.47
N ARG A 17 10.23 2.46 15.03
CA ARG A 17 11.24 2.86 16.02
C ARG A 17 12.34 3.74 15.45
N LEU A 18 12.87 3.37 14.29
CA LEU A 18 14.07 4.02 13.75
C LEU A 18 13.75 5.25 12.89
N LEU A 19 12.62 5.24 12.21
CA LEU A 19 12.27 6.27 11.22
C LEU A 19 11.02 7.07 11.61
N GLY A 20 10.37 6.73 12.72
CA GLY A 20 9.05 7.29 13.06
C GLY A 20 7.98 6.90 12.04
N TYR A 21 8.20 5.86 11.24
CA TYR A 21 7.31 5.50 10.14
C TYR A 21 5.90 5.19 10.64
N ARG A 22 4.91 5.90 10.10
CA ARG A 22 3.49 5.77 10.46
C ARG A 22 2.67 5.78 9.16
N PRO A 23 2.19 4.62 8.68
CA PRO A 23 1.23 4.59 7.58
C PRO A 23 0.02 5.44 7.93
N SER A 24 -0.34 6.36 7.04
CA SER A 24 -1.43 7.32 7.25
C SER A 24 -2.55 7.19 6.21
N VAL A 25 -2.30 6.48 5.12
CA VAL A 25 -3.28 6.25 4.04
C VAL A 25 -4.01 4.94 4.30
N SER A 26 -5.34 4.97 4.33
CA SER A 26 -6.13 3.75 4.45
C SER A 26 -6.13 2.98 3.13
N PHE A 27 -6.46 1.69 3.16
CA PHE A 27 -6.57 0.91 1.92
C PHE A 27 -7.59 1.51 0.95
N ARG A 28 -8.75 1.96 1.46
CA ARG A 28 -9.81 2.59 0.65
C ARG A 28 -9.29 3.84 -0.07
N ASP A 29 -8.64 4.73 0.68
CA ASP A 29 -8.17 6.00 0.13
C ASP A 29 -7.07 5.78 -0.91
N GLY A 30 -6.17 4.82 -0.66
CA GLY A 30 -5.12 4.44 -1.61
C GLY A 30 -5.68 3.87 -2.92
N VAL A 31 -6.69 3.00 -2.85
CA VAL A 31 -7.35 2.45 -4.06
C VAL A 31 -8.09 3.54 -4.82
N GLN A 32 -8.78 4.45 -4.13
CA GLN A 32 -9.49 5.55 -4.79
C GLN A 32 -8.51 6.46 -5.54
N ALA A 33 -7.42 6.89 -4.90
CA ALA A 33 -6.40 7.73 -5.54
C ALA A 33 -5.76 7.03 -6.76
N PHE A 34 -5.59 5.70 -6.70
CA PHE A 34 -5.10 4.93 -7.82
C PHE A 34 -6.08 4.92 -9.01
N LEU A 35 -7.38 4.76 -8.76
CA LEU A 35 -8.41 4.81 -9.80
C LEU A 35 -8.50 6.20 -10.43
N GLU A 36 -8.48 7.26 -9.61
CA GLU A 36 -8.48 8.64 -10.09
C GLU A 36 -7.29 8.94 -10.99
N TRP A 37 -6.09 8.47 -10.63
CA TRP A 37 -4.91 8.58 -11.49
C TRP A 37 -5.09 7.79 -12.80
N MET A 38 -5.56 6.55 -12.73
CA MET A 38 -5.75 5.69 -13.89
C MET A 38 -6.73 6.30 -14.90
N GLU A 39 -7.85 6.86 -14.43
CA GLU A 39 -8.83 7.55 -15.28
C GLU A 39 -8.24 8.78 -15.97
N ARG A 40 -7.33 9.51 -15.31
CA ARG A 40 -6.68 10.69 -15.91
C ARG A 40 -5.68 10.36 -17.00
N GLU A 41 -5.01 9.21 -16.95
CA GLU A 41 -3.94 8.84 -17.90
C GLU A 41 -4.42 7.93 -19.04
N LEU A 42 -5.60 7.28 -18.88
CA LEU A 42 -6.19 6.41 -19.91
C LEU A 42 -7.25 7.10 -20.78
N VAL A 43 -7.58 8.37 -20.50
CA VAL A 43 -8.51 9.20 -21.27
C VAL A 43 -7.76 10.31 -21.99
#